data_AF-A0A554VGE1-F1
#
_entry.id   AF-A0A554VGE1-F1
#
_cell.length_a   1.000
_cell.length_b   1.000
_cell.length_c   1.000
_cell.angle_alpha   90.00
_cell.angle_beta   90.00
_cell.angle_gamma   90.00
#
_symmetry.space_group_name_H-M   'P 1'
#
loop_
_entity.id
_entity.type
_entity.pdbx_description
1 polymer ?
#
loop_
_entity_poly.entity_id
_entity_poly.type
_entity_poly.pdbx_seq_one_letter_code
_entity_poly.pdbx_strand_id
1 'polypeptide(L)' 'MMLEEVVSTKKIKNNRKRVEKWLLNNQRYINITAIEKEISAPKGLVQKFVKYDKKINDKWIEPLYSVIKRFTSFNLR' A
#
# COMPACT_ATOMS: atom_id res chain seq x y z
N MET A 1 -15.92 -10.93 20.57
CA MET A 1 -14.86 -11.53 19.72
C MET A 1 -15.19 -11.48 18.22
N MET A 2 -16.36 -11.92 17.72
CA MET A 2 -16.64 -11.89 16.26
C MET A 2 -16.73 -10.48 15.63
N LEU A 3 -17.21 -9.47 16.36
CA LEU A 3 -17.36 -8.11 15.81
C LEU A 3 -16.02 -7.43 15.52
N GLU A 4 -15.01 -7.65 16.35
CA GLU A 4 -13.68 -7.05 16.19
C GLU A 4 -12.94 -7.62 14.97
N GLU A 5 -13.05 -8.93 14.73
CA GLU A 5 -12.48 -9.58 13.55
C GLU A 5 -13.13 -9.08 12.25
N VAL A 6 -14.46 -8.89 12.24
CA VAL A 6 -15.18 -8.37 11.07
C VAL A 6 -14.79 -6.92 10.78
N VAL A 7 -14.61 -6.08 11.81
CA VAL A 7 -14.13 -4.70 11.63
C VAL A 7 -12.69 -4.66 11.10
N SER A 8 -11.83 -5.52 11.64
CA SER A 8 -10.44 -5.66 11.19
C SER A 8 -10.33 -6.06 9.71
N THR A 9 -11.11 -7.06 9.28
CA THR A 9 -11.11 -7.50 7.88
C THR A 9 -11.67 -6.44 6.92
N LYS A 10 -12.70 -5.67 7.34
CA LYS A 10 -13.24 -4.55 6.55
C LYS A 10 -12.22 -3.43 6.40
N LYS A 11 -11.46 -3.11 7.44
CA LYS A 11 -10.38 -2.12 7.42
C LYS A 11 -9.29 -2.51 6.42
N ILE A 12 -8.79 -3.74 6.49
CA ILE A 12 -7.75 -4.23 5.56
C ILE A 12 -8.23 -4.16 4.10
N LYS A 13 -9.49 -4.54 3.83
CA LYS A 13 -10.08 -4.43 2.47
C LYS A 13 -10.11 -2.98 1.98
N ASN A 14 -10.47 -2.03 2.83
CA ASN A 14 -10.48 -0.61 2.48
C ASN A 14 -9.07 -0.08 2.24
N ASN A 15 -8.11 -0.43 3.10
CA ASN A 15 -6.72 -0.04 2.96
C ASN A 15 -6.09 -0.63 1.69
N ARG A 16 -6.39 -1.88 1.36
CA ARG A 16 -5.96 -2.52 0.10
C ARG A 16 -6.40 -1.71 -1.11
N LYS A 17 -7.69 -1.39 -1.22
CA LYS A 17 -8.21 -0.57 -2.35
C LYS A 17 -7.51 0.78 -2.46
N ARG A 18 -7.23 1.44 -1.33
CA ARG A 18 -6.53 2.72 -1.29
C ARG A 18 -5.07 2.59 -1.74
N VAL A 19 -4.35 1.60 -1.22
CA VAL A 19 -2.96 1.31 -1.56
C VAL A 19 -2.83 1.00 -3.06
N GLU A 20 -3.61 0.05 -3.56
CA GLU A 20 -3.56 -0.40 -4.95
C GLU A 20 -3.87 0.75 -5.92
N LYS A 21 -4.95 1.50 -5.67
CA LYS A 21 -5.32 2.66 -6.48
C LYS A 21 -4.24 3.74 -6.48
N TRP A 22 -3.68 4.06 -5.31
CA TRP A 22 -2.65 5.09 -5.21
C TRP A 22 -1.36 4.67 -5.93
N LEU A 23 -0.92 3.43 -5.77
CA LEU A 23 0.26 2.91 -6.44
C LEU A 23 0.12 2.95 -7.97
N LEU A 24 -1.01 2.51 -8.52
CA LEU A 24 -1.26 2.55 -9.97
C LEU A 24 -1.26 3.98 -10.52
N ASN A 25 -1.87 4.92 -9.79
CA ASN A 25 -1.97 6.31 -10.22
C ASN A 25 -0.65 7.08 -10.08
N ASN A 26 0.19 6.72 -9.11
CA ASN A 26 1.39 7.49 -8.76
C ASN A 26 2.70 6.82 -9.16
N GLN A 27 2.69 5.61 -9.72
CA GLN A 27 3.90 4.84 -10.04
C GLN A 27 4.95 5.59 -10.87
N ARG A 28 4.53 6.58 -11.68
CA ARG A 28 5.43 7.40 -12.51
C ARG A 28 6.16 8.49 -11.74
N TYR A 29 5.68 8.85 -10.55
CA TYR A 29 6.16 9.99 -9.77
C TYR A 29 6.89 9.56 -8.49
N ILE A 30 6.93 8.26 -8.19
CA ILE A 30 7.46 7.73 -6.93
C ILE A 30 8.63 6.79 -7.17
N ASN A 31 9.60 6.80 -6.26
CA ASN A 31 10.63 5.79 -6.24
C ASN A 31 10.10 4.53 -5.53
N ILE A 32 9.60 3.57 -6.31
CA ILE A 32 9.04 2.31 -5.80
C ILE A 32 10.06 1.56 -4.93
N THR A 33 11.33 1.51 -5.33
CA THR A 33 12.37 0.82 -4.54
C THR A 33 12.60 1.49 -3.19
N ALA A 34 12.46 2.81 -3.09
CA ALA A 34 12.56 3.50 -1.80
C ALA A 34 11.39 3.12 -0.86
N ILE A 35 10.17 3.03 -1.40
CA ILE A 35 9.00 2.59 -0.61
C ILE A 35 9.19 1.15 -0.12
N GLU A 36 9.68 0.25 -0.97
CA GLU A 36 9.94 -1.14 -0.58
C GLU A 36 11.00 -1.23 0.53
N LYS A 37 12.07 -0.43 0.45
CA LYS A 37 13.09 -0.36 1.50
C LYS A 37 12.54 0.17 2.83
N GLU A 38 11.73 1.23 2.79
CA GLU A 38 11.14 1.85 3.99
C GLU A 38 10.32 0.86 4.82
N ILE A 39 9.63 -0.09 4.17
CA ILE A 39 8.82 -1.12 4.85
C ILE A 39 9.56 -2.46 4.99
N SER A 40 10.86 -2.53 4.66
CA SER A 40 11.64 -3.76 4.63
C SER A 40 11.00 -4.87 3.78
N ALA A 41 10.34 -4.49 2.68
CA ALA A 41 9.75 -5.43 1.73
C ALA A 41 10.79 -5.98 0.75
N PRO A 42 10.56 -7.21 0.23
CA PRO A 42 11.36 -7.74 -0.86
C PRO A 42 11.35 -6.80 -2.07
N LYS A 43 12.53 -6.62 -2.66
CA LYS A 43 12.69 -5.83 -3.88
C LYS A 43 11.76 -6.34 -4.98
N GLY A 44 11.05 -5.43 -5.62
CA GLY A 44 10.14 -5.69 -6.72
C GLY A 44 8.75 -6.18 -6.30
N LEU A 45 8.41 -6.18 -5.02
CA LEU A 45 7.06 -6.49 -4.54
C LEU A 45 6.01 -5.56 -5.16
N VAL A 46 6.21 -4.25 -5.02
CA VAL A 46 5.31 -3.22 -5.56
C VAL A 46 5.51 -3.13 -7.07
N GLN A 47 6.74 -3.28 -7.57
CA GLN A 47 7.01 -3.29 -9.00
C GLN A 47 6.23 -4.39 -9.74
N LYS A 48 6.17 -5.60 -9.18
CA LYS A 48 5.43 -6.72 -9.77
C LYS A 48 3.93 -6.45 -9.82
N PHE A 49 3.40 -5.79 -8.80
CA PHE A 49 2.01 -5.35 -8.80
C PHE A 49 1.74 -4.35 -9.92
N VAL A 50 2.48 -3.24 -9.98
CA VAL A 50 2.16 -2.18 -10.95
C VAL A 50 2.46 -2.56 -12.41
N LYS A 51 3.43 -3.45 -12.67
CA LYS A 51 3.82 -3.84 -14.04
C LYS A 51 3.12 -5.10 -14.56
N TYR A 52 2.86 -6.07 -13.69
CA TYR A 52 2.41 -7.41 -14.08
C TYR A 52 1.09 -7.81 -13.42
N ASP A 53 0.40 -6.85 -12.79
CA ASP A 53 -0.86 -7.05 -12.06
C ASP A 53 -0.77 -8.18 -11.01
N LYS A 54 0.42 -8.38 -10.44
CA LYS A 54 0.62 -9.39 -9.40
C LYS A 54 0.07 -8.89 -8.07
N LYS A 55 -0.86 -9.65 -7.48
CA LYS A 55 -1.46 -9.32 -6.18
C LYS A 55 -0.41 -9.14 -5.08
N ILE A 56 -0.51 -8.02 -4.36
CA ILE A 56 0.28 -7.76 -3.13
C ILE A 56 -0.27 -8.62 -2.00
N ASN A 57 0.58 -9.32 -1.25
CA ASN A 57 0.17 -10.09 -0.07
C ASN A 57 -0.40 -9.18 1.04
N ASP A 58 -1.48 -9.60 1.71
CA ASP A 58 -2.16 -8.82 2.76
C ASP A 58 -1.22 -8.30 3.85
N LYS A 59 -0.15 -9.04 4.19
CA LYS A 59 0.84 -8.62 5.20
C LYS A 59 1.51 -7.28 4.89
N TRP A 60 1.53 -6.87 3.62
CA TRP A 60 2.15 -5.61 3.17
C TRP A 60 1.17 -4.46 3.03
N ILE A 61 -0.14 -4.69 3.14
CA ILE A 61 -1.15 -3.66 2.90
C ILE A 61 -1.09 -2.57 3.96
N GLU A 62 -1.03 -2.92 5.24
CA GLU A 62 -0.95 -1.92 6.32
C GLU A 62 0.38 -1.13 6.33
N PRO A 63 1.56 -1.76 6.14
CA PRO A 63 2.81 -1.02 5.97
C PRO A 63 2.78 -0.05 4.79
N LEU A 64 2.33 -0.51 3.61
CA LEU A 64 2.21 0.35 2.42
C LEU A 64 1.22 1.50 2.67
N TYR A 65 0.07 1.21 3.27
CA TYR A 65 -0.91 2.23 3.60
C TYR A 65 -0.33 3.32 4.51
N SER A 66 0.46 2.92 5.51
CA SER A 66 1.11 3.84 6.45
C SER A 66 2.09 4.77 5.74
N VAL A 67 2.91 4.25 4.82
CA VAL A 67 3.82 5.05 4.01
C VAL A 67 3.03 6.01 3.11
N ILE A 68 2.05 5.52 2.37
CA ILE A 68 1.24 6.31 1.44
C ILE A 68 0.50 7.43 2.17
N LYS A 69 -0.03 7.15 3.37
CA LYS A 69 -0.73 8.15 4.18
C LYS A 69 0.14 9.39 4.44
N ARG A 70 1.44 9.21 4.70
CA ARG A 70 2.41 10.32 4.90
C ARG A 70 2.57 11.19 3.65
N PHE A 71 2.52 10.60 2.46
CA PHE A 71 2.55 11.34 1.19
C PHE A 71 1.25 12.12 0.95
N THR A 72 0.10 11.51 1.29
CA THR A 72 -1.22 12.13 1.02
C THR A 72 -1.67 13.13 2.08
N SER A 73 -1.06 13.10 3.27
CA SER A 73 -1.38 14.06 4.35
C SER A 73 -0.64 15.38 4.20
N PHE A 74 0.25 15.51 3.20
CA PHE A 74 0.97 16.74 2.96
C PHE A 74 0.06 17.73 2.22
N ASN A 75 -0.27 18.83 2.90
CA ASN A 75 -0.87 20.00 2.27
C ASN A 75 0.24 20.99 1.96
N LEU A 76 0.41 21.34 0.68
CA LEU A 76 1.14 22.54 0.28
C LEU A 76 0.33 23.74 0.79
N ARG A 77 0.87 24.46 1.77
CA ARG A 77 0.36 25.77 2.20
C ARG A 77 0.75 26.83 1.19
#